data_AF-A0A1M6ZZ89-F1
#
_entry.id   AF-A0A1M6ZZ89-F1
#
_cell.length_a   1.000
_cell.length_b   1.000
_cell.length_c   1.000
_cell.angle_alpha   90.00
_cell.angle_beta   90.00
_cell.angle_gamma   90.00
#
_symmetry.space_group_name_H-M   'P 1'
#
loop_
_entity.id
_entity.type
_entity.pdbx_description
1 polymer ?
#
loop_
_entity_poly.entity_id
_entity_poly.type
_entity_poly.pdbx_seq_one_letter_code
_entity_poly.pdbx_strand_id
1 'polypeptide(L)'
;MGRRWVDAAITQHSLECQVHRHRGLRHLLIRSDVLREILVEASNINVVLAVACLVAGTGIGALGYHLLNSGARSAQRLRVQLTERERQLTEWKSGVDDHLRQMNDKVGRLVEDSQSLQQQLEESTRQLGGDVVSSLQHTAPPAAVASSSTATAALGTPTSGDDGATDSGISAPRDYADGNSGTLSEDFGLRDRDADPEEPAPPRY
;
A
#
# COMPACT_ATOMS: atom_id res chain seq x y z
N MET A 1 62.50 92.10 -57.36
CA MET A 1 62.33 90.62 -57.45
C MET A 1 61.49 89.98 -56.32
N GLY A 2 61.00 90.68 -55.30
CA GLY A 2 60.42 90.02 -54.10
C GLY A 2 58.94 89.57 -54.15
N ARG A 3 58.11 90.09 -55.07
CA ARG A 3 56.65 89.83 -55.04
C ARG A 3 56.23 88.45 -55.57
N ARG A 4 56.99 87.86 -56.49
CA ARG A 4 56.65 86.54 -57.08
C ARG A 4 56.86 85.36 -56.13
N TRP A 5 57.68 85.52 -55.10
CA TRP A 5 57.95 84.47 -54.10
C TRP A 5 56.86 84.39 -53.03
N VAL A 6 56.20 85.52 -52.74
CA VAL A 6 55.13 85.59 -51.74
C VAL A 6 53.85 84.90 -52.26
N ASP A 7 53.48 85.12 -53.51
CA ASP A 7 52.28 84.49 -54.10
C ASP A 7 52.43 82.96 -54.25
N ALA A 8 53.65 82.48 -54.56
CA ALA A 8 53.93 81.05 -54.64
C ALA A 8 53.81 80.37 -53.25
N ALA A 9 54.33 81.01 -52.20
CA ALA A 9 54.25 80.49 -50.84
C ALA A 9 52.81 80.44 -50.32
N ILE A 10 51.99 81.46 -50.61
CA ILE A 10 50.57 81.51 -50.21
C ILE A 10 49.77 80.40 -50.90
N THR A 11 50.04 80.16 -52.19
CA THR A 11 49.34 79.13 -52.96
C THR A 11 49.67 77.72 -52.45
N GLN A 12 50.95 77.47 -52.10
CA GLN A 12 51.37 76.19 -51.55
C GLN A 12 50.77 75.91 -50.16
N HIS A 13 50.72 76.93 -49.30
CA HIS A 13 50.14 76.81 -47.96
C HIS A 13 48.62 76.56 -48.00
N SER A 14 47.92 77.15 -48.97
CA SER A 14 46.49 76.92 -49.18
C SER A 14 46.18 75.48 -49.62
N LEU A 15 47.02 74.90 -50.47
CA LEU A 15 46.86 73.52 -50.95
C LEU A 15 47.13 72.51 -49.84
N GLU A 16 48.17 72.72 -49.03
CA GLU A 16 48.48 71.90 -47.85
C GLU A 16 47.32 71.91 -46.84
N CYS A 17 46.75 73.08 -46.55
CA CYS A 17 45.58 73.20 -45.67
C CYS A 17 44.33 72.49 -46.25
N GLN A 18 44.12 72.52 -47.56
CA GLN A 18 42.99 71.85 -48.19
C GLN A 18 43.13 70.33 -48.16
N VAL A 19 44.35 69.81 -48.41
CA VAL A 19 44.66 68.37 -48.34
C VAL A 19 44.50 67.85 -46.91
N HIS A 20 44.96 68.61 -45.90
CA HIS A 20 44.79 68.22 -44.50
C HIS A 20 43.32 68.16 -44.09
N ARG A 21 42.50 69.13 -44.51
CA ARG A 21 41.05 69.11 -44.26
C ARG A 21 40.37 67.91 -44.91
N HIS A 22 40.77 67.57 -46.12
CA HIS A 22 40.20 66.44 -46.85
C HIS A 22 40.63 65.07 -46.29
N ARG A 23 41.86 64.94 -45.77
CA ARG A 23 42.30 63.74 -45.04
C ARG A 23 41.57 63.58 -43.71
N GLY A 24 41.38 64.67 -42.96
CA GLY A 24 40.64 64.65 -41.69
C GLY A 24 39.19 64.20 -41.87
N LEU A 25 38.50 64.71 -42.89
CA LEU A 25 37.12 64.33 -43.21
C LEU A 25 37.00 62.85 -43.63
N ARG A 26 37.94 62.35 -44.45
CA ARG A 26 37.97 60.94 -44.84
C ARG A 26 38.20 60.02 -43.64
N HIS A 27 39.09 60.41 -42.72
CA HIS A 27 39.30 59.65 -41.49
C HIS A 27 38.08 59.64 -40.56
N LEU A 28 37.33 60.74 -40.51
CA LEU A 28 36.11 60.81 -39.71
C LEU A 28 34.99 59.94 -40.27
N LEU A 29 34.81 59.95 -41.60
CA LEU A 29 33.83 59.10 -42.30
C LEU A 29 34.15 57.61 -42.13
N ILE A 30 35.41 57.21 -42.39
CA ILE A 30 35.85 55.83 -42.20
C ILE A 30 35.66 55.38 -40.75
N ARG A 31 35.95 56.24 -39.76
CA ARG A 31 35.76 55.90 -38.35
C ARG A 31 34.29 55.80 -37.97
N SER A 32 33.40 56.62 -38.55
CA SER A 32 31.96 56.52 -38.29
C SER A 32 31.34 55.26 -38.90
N ASP A 33 31.78 54.83 -40.08
CA ASP A 33 31.29 53.60 -40.70
C ASP A 33 31.74 52.37 -39.92
N VAL A 34 33.00 52.31 -39.51
CA VAL A 34 33.52 51.21 -38.68
C VAL A 34 32.81 51.13 -37.32
N LEU A 35 32.49 52.26 -36.70
CA LEU A 35 31.73 52.27 -35.44
C LEU A 35 30.27 51.83 -35.65
N ARG A 36 29.66 52.17 -36.79
CA ARG A 36 28.31 51.71 -37.15
C ARG A 36 28.30 50.20 -37.39
N GLU A 37 29.28 49.66 -38.10
CA GLU A 37 29.40 48.21 -38.33
C GLU A 37 29.60 47.45 -37.01
N ILE A 38 30.49 47.91 -36.13
CA ILE A 38 30.71 47.30 -34.81
C ILE A 38 29.44 47.34 -33.95
N LEU A 39 28.71 48.46 -33.97
CA LEU A 39 27.47 48.60 -33.21
C LEU A 39 26.35 47.72 -33.78
N VAL A 40 26.27 47.57 -35.11
CA VAL A 40 25.29 46.70 -35.78
C VAL A 40 25.58 45.24 -35.46
N GLU A 41 26.83 44.80 -35.50
CA GLU A 41 27.22 43.41 -35.18
C GLU A 41 26.86 43.06 -33.71
N ALA A 42 27.16 43.97 -32.77
CA ALA A 42 26.84 43.81 -31.36
C ALA A 42 25.32 43.90 -31.07
N SER A 43 24.60 44.76 -31.81
CA SER A 43 23.14 44.84 -31.72
C SER A 43 22.47 43.57 -32.22
N ASN A 44 22.97 42.99 -33.31
CA ASN A 44 22.37 41.79 -33.89
C ASN A 44 22.51 40.59 -32.96
N ILE A 45 23.67 40.40 -32.32
CA ILE A 45 23.85 39.28 -31.38
C ILE A 45 23.01 39.44 -30.11
N ASN A 46 22.86 40.66 -29.60
CA ASN A 46 21.99 40.92 -28.45
C ASN A 46 20.50 40.74 -28.78
N VAL A 47 20.08 41.14 -29.99
CA VAL A 47 18.71 40.93 -30.47
C VAL A 47 18.43 39.44 -30.68
N VAL A 48 19.36 38.68 -31.28
CA VAL A 48 19.23 37.23 -31.43
C VAL A 48 19.16 36.54 -30.07
N LEU A 49 19.99 36.95 -29.10
CA LEU A 49 19.98 36.39 -27.75
C LEU A 49 18.68 36.74 -26.99
N ALA A 50 18.18 37.97 -27.15
CA ALA A 50 16.91 38.40 -26.57
C ALA A 50 15.73 37.59 -27.13
N VAL A 51 15.67 37.39 -28.45
CA VAL A 51 14.64 36.58 -29.10
C VAL A 51 14.77 35.12 -28.70
N ALA A 52 15.99 34.56 -28.67
CA ALA A 52 16.23 33.19 -28.25
C ALA A 52 15.81 32.95 -26.79
N CYS A 53 16.14 33.86 -25.88
CA CYS A 53 15.73 33.80 -24.48
C CYS A 53 14.21 33.93 -24.33
N LEU A 54 13.57 34.82 -25.11
CA LEU A 54 12.11 34.97 -25.08
C LEU A 54 11.43 33.69 -25.58
N VAL A 55 11.89 33.09 -26.67
CA VAL A 55 11.33 31.83 -27.20
C VAL A 55 11.56 30.67 -26.23
N ALA A 56 12.79 30.52 -25.72
CA ALA A 56 13.12 29.50 -24.74
C ALA A 56 12.33 29.67 -23.43
N GLY A 57 12.24 30.90 -22.93
CA GLY A 57 11.51 31.24 -21.72
C GLY A 57 10.01 31.06 -21.88
N THR A 58 9.43 31.38 -23.04
CA THR A 58 8.01 31.16 -23.32
C THR A 58 7.71 29.66 -23.41
N GLY A 59 8.59 28.86 -24.01
CA GLY A 59 8.47 27.41 -24.04
C GLY A 59 8.46 26.81 -22.63
N ILE A 60 9.48 27.11 -21.83
CA ILE A 60 9.59 26.62 -20.44
C ILE A 60 8.42 27.13 -19.58
N GLY A 61 8.04 28.40 -19.75
CA GLY A 61 6.96 29.03 -19.00
C GLY A 61 5.59 28.44 -19.33
N ALA A 62 5.28 28.21 -20.61
CA ALA A 62 4.01 27.62 -21.04
C ALA A 62 3.92 26.14 -20.63
N LEU A 63 5.02 25.39 -20.74
CA LEU A 63 5.08 24.02 -20.24
C LEU A 63 4.90 23.98 -18.71
N GLY A 64 5.61 24.84 -17.98
CA GLY A 64 5.46 24.97 -16.53
C GLY A 64 4.03 25.30 -16.13
N TYR A 65 3.41 26.28 -16.78
CA TYR A 65 2.00 26.64 -16.55
C TYR A 65 1.05 25.48 -16.88
N HIS A 66 1.28 24.75 -17.97
CA HIS A 66 0.44 23.60 -18.36
C HIS A 66 0.57 22.42 -17.38
N LEU A 67 1.78 22.14 -16.88
CA LEU A 67 2.04 21.13 -15.84
C LEU A 67 1.39 21.51 -14.50
N LEU A 68 1.44 22.78 -14.11
CA LEU A 68 0.79 23.24 -12.88
C LEU A 68 -0.74 23.27 -13.02
N ASN A 69 -1.26 23.72 -14.16
CA ASN A 69 -2.70 23.73 -14.44
C ASN A 69 -3.29 22.31 -14.56
N SER A 70 -2.55 21.36 -15.14
CA SER A 70 -2.92 19.94 -15.15
C SER A 70 -2.76 19.30 -13.76
N GLY A 71 -1.71 19.68 -13.02
CA GLY A 71 -1.44 19.21 -11.65
C GLY A 71 -2.46 19.71 -10.62
N ALA A 72 -3.04 20.90 -10.80
CA ALA A 72 -4.08 21.45 -9.91
C ALA A 72 -5.32 20.55 -9.83
N ARG A 73 -5.72 19.93 -10.94
CA ARG A 73 -6.82 18.96 -10.98
C ARG A 73 -6.46 17.68 -10.21
N SER A 74 -5.22 17.22 -10.30
CA SER A 74 -4.73 16.10 -9.51
C SER A 74 -4.67 16.41 -8.02
N ALA A 75 -4.23 17.62 -7.64
CA ALA A 75 -4.21 18.08 -6.24
C ALA A 75 -5.62 18.16 -5.63
N GLN A 76 -6.63 18.57 -6.41
CA GLN A 76 -8.03 18.50 -5.97
C GLN A 76 -8.50 17.06 -5.79
N ARG A 77 -8.16 16.15 -6.71
CA ARG A 77 -8.47 14.71 -6.57
C ARG A 77 -7.81 14.09 -5.33
N LEU A 78 -6.57 14.48 -5.00
CA LEU A 78 -5.88 14.06 -3.78
C LEU A 78 -6.63 14.50 -2.51
N ARG A 79 -7.14 15.73 -2.46
CA ARG A 79 -7.95 16.20 -1.32
C ARG A 79 -9.26 15.42 -1.19
N VAL A 80 -9.93 15.14 -2.31
CA VAL A 80 -11.15 14.31 -2.32
C VAL A 80 -10.85 12.87 -1.87
N GLN A 81 -9.69 12.32 -2.27
CA GLN A 81 -9.26 10.99 -1.82
C GLN A 81 -8.91 10.98 -0.33
N LEU A 82 -8.32 12.04 0.22
CA LEU A 82 -8.05 12.14 1.66
C LEU A 82 -9.35 12.12 2.46
N THR A 83 -10.35 12.89 2.05
CA THR A 83 -11.66 12.90 2.75
C THR A 83 -12.36 11.54 2.68
N GLU A 84 -12.24 10.85 1.55
CA GLU A 84 -12.80 9.50 1.41
C GLU A 84 -12.06 8.48 2.28
N ARG A 85 -10.73 8.58 2.39
CA ARG A 85 -9.92 7.69 3.24
C ARG A 85 -10.12 7.95 4.73
N GLU A 86 -10.33 9.20 5.13
CA GLU A 86 -10.71 9.54 6.51
C GLU A 86 -12.07 8.92 6.90
N ARG A 87 -13.01 8.89 5.96
CA ARG A 87 -14.29 8.19 6.16
C ARG A 87 -14.08 6.69 6.34
N GLN A 88 -13.25 6.06 5.49
CA GLN A 88 -12.93 4.64 5.58
C GLN A 88 -12.21 4.28 6.89
N LEU A 89 -11.29 5.12 7.37
CA LEU A 89 -10.62 4.92 8.66
C LEU A 89 -11.60 5.00 9.83
N THR A 90 -12.56 5.92 9.76
CA THR A 90 -13.58 6.07 10.80
C THR A 90 -14.47 4.84 10.86
N GLU A 91 -14.91 4.33 9.70
CA GLU A 91 -15.77 3.16 9.60
C GLU A 91 -15.06 1.88 10.11
N TRP A 92 -13.80 1.67 9.71
CA TRP A 92 -13.02 0.55 10.22
C TRP A 92 -12.75 0.66 11.73
N LYS A 93 -12.41 1.86 12.22
CA LYS A 93 -12.20 2.11 13.65
C LYS A 93 -13.47 1.83 14.45
N SER A 94 -14.64 2.24 13.97
CA SER A 94 -15.91 1.91 14.63
C SER A 94 -16.18 0.42 14.65
N GLY A 95 -15.89 -0.31 13.56
CA GLY A 95 -16.06 -1.75 13.52
C GLY A 95 -15.15 -2.50 14.49
N VAL A 96 -13.90 -2.07 14.65
CA VAL A 96 -12.98 -2.60 15.66
C VAL A 96 -13.48 -2.29 17.07
N ASP A 97 -13.96 -1.08 17.32
CA ASP A 97 -14.47 -0.67 18.63
C ASP A 97 -15.70 -1.50 19.03
N ASP A 98 -16.61 -1.77 18.09
CA ASP A 98 -17.76 -2.65 18.31
C ASP A 98 -17.35 -4.11 18.53
N HIS A 99 -16.34 -4.61 17.81
CA HIS A 99 -15.81 -5.95 18.06
C HIS A 99 -15.17 -6.06 19.44
N LEU A 100 -14.42 -5.05 19.89
CA LEU A 100 -13.85 -4.99 21.23
C LEU A 100 -14.94 -4.91 22.31
N ARG A 101 -16.01 -4.15 22.08
CA ARG A 101 -17.19 -4.15 22.98
C ARG A 101 -17.85 -5.53 23.05
N GLN A 102 -18.03 -6.18 21.91
CA GLN A 102 -18.61 -7.51 21.85
C GLN A 102 -17.73 -8.56 22.54
N MET A 103 -16.40 -8.47 22.38
CA MET A 103 -15.46 -9.31 23.11
C MET A 103 -15.55 -9.07 24.62
N ASN A 104 -15.63 -7.80 25.04
CA ASN A 104 -15.75 -7.47 26.45
C ASN A 104 -17.06 -7.98 27.07
N ASP A 105 -18.19 -7.94 26.33
CA ASP A 105 -19.46 -8.54 26.77
C ASP A 105 -19.35 -10.06 26.94
N LYS A 106 -18.76 -10.75 25.95
CA LYS A 106 -18.53 -12.20 26.03
C LYS A 106 -17.61 -12.59 27.19
N VAL A 107 -16.54 -11.82 27.42
CA VAL A 107 -15.63 -12.03 28.55
C VAL A 107 -16.35 -11.78 29.87
N GLY A 108 -17.18 -10.73 29.95
CA GLY A 108 -18.00 -10.46 31.12
C GLY A 108 -18.93 -11.63 31.47
N ARG A 109 -19.62 -12.19 30.46
CA ARG A 109 -20.46 -13.38 30.64
C ARG A 109 -19.66 -14.60 31.07
N LEU A 110 -18.49 -14.84 30.48
CA LEU A 110 -17.63 -15.97 30.87
C LEU A 110 -17.16 -15.87 32.33
N VAL A 111 -16.86 -14.65 32.80
CA VAL A 111 -16.48 -14.40 34.20
C VAL A 111 -17.66 -14.65 35.13
N GLU A 112 -18.87 -14.23 34.74
CA GLU A 112 -20.09 -14.50 35.49
C GLU A 112 -20.40 -16.01 35.53
N ASP A 113 -20.32 -16.68 34.38
CA ASP A 113 -20.52 -18.13 34.26
C ASP A 113 -19.52 -18.89 35.15
N SER A 114 -18.24 -18.49 35.15
CA SER A 114 -17.21 -19.07 36.01
C SER A 114 -17.53 -18.90 37.50
N GLN A 115 -18.02 -17.72 37.92
CA GLN A 115 -18.42 -17.50 39.33
C GLN A 115 -19.64 -18.34 39.69
N SER A 116 -20.62 -18.45 38.79
CA SER A 116 -21.82 -19.27 39.00
C SER A 116 -21.47 -20.75 39.15
N LEU A 117 -20.52 -21.27 38.34
CA LEU A 117 -20.03 -22.64 38.44
C LEU A 117 -19.30 -22.89 39.76
N GLN A 118 -18.50 -21.92 40.24
CA GLN A 118 -17.86 -22.01 41.56
C GLN A 118 -18.91 -22.11 42.69
N GLN A 119 -19.94 -21.26 42.65
CA GLN A 119 -21.03 -21.31 43.64
C GLN A 119 -21.81 -22.63 43.60
N GLN A 120 -22.12 -23.14 42.40
CA GLN A 120 -22.78 -24.44 42.23
C GLN A 120 -21.92 -25.60 42.72
N LEU A 121 -20.60 -25.54 42.54
CA LEU A 121 -19.68 -26.56 43.01
C LEU A 121 -19.56 -26.54 44.54
N GLU A 122 -19.50 -25.36 45.15
CA GLU A 122 -19.54 -25.20 46.61
C GLU A 122 -20.85 -25.74 47.20
N GLU A 123 -21.99 -25.39 46.60
CA GLU A 123 -23.31 -25.84 47.05
C GLU A 123 -23.47 -27.35 46.87
N SER A 124 -23.05 -27.90 45.72
CA SER A 124 -23.06 -29.34 45.48
C SER A 124 -22.16 -30.08 46.46
N THR A 125 -20.97 -29.55 46.76
CA THR A 125 -20.05 -30.17 47.73
C THR A 125 -20.62 -30.11 49.15
N ARG A 126 -21.33 -29.04 49.54
CA ARG A 126 -22.04 -28.95 50.83
C ARG A 126 -23.20 -29.92 50.91
N GLN A 127 -24.01 -30.04 49.86
CA GLN A 127 -25.13 -30.97 49.81
C GLN A 127 -24.65 -32.43 49.87
N LEU A 128 -23.69 -32.81 49.01
CA LEU A 128 -23.11 -34.15 49.05
C LEU A 128 -22.35 -34.40 50.36
N GLY A 129 -21.63 -33.42 50.91
CA GLY A 129 -20.95 -33.55 52.20
C GLY A 129 -21.93 -33.73 53.36
N GLY A 130 -23.04 -32.98 53.37
CA GLY A 130 -24.10 -33.10 54.37
C GLY A 130 -24.88 -34.41 54.25
N ASP A 131 -25.16 -34.86 53.03
CA ASP A 131 -25.86 -36.11 52.77
C ASP A 131 -24.97 -37.33 53.02
N VAL A 132 -23.68 -37.27 52.65
CA VAL A 132 -22.69 -38.31 53.01
C VAL A 132 -22.46 -38.36 54.52
N VAL A 133 -22.36 -37.23 55.22
CA VAL A 133 -22.25 -37.22 56.68
C VAL A 133 -23.54 -37.73 57.33
N SER A 134 -24.72 -37.36 56.82
CA SER A 134 -26.02 -37.84 57.34
C SER A 134 -26.23 -39.33 57.05
N SER A 135 -25.81 -39.81 55.87
CA SER A 135 -25.86 -41.20 55.44
C SER A 135 -24.83 -42.06 56.17
N LEU A 136 -23.59 -41.58 56.39
CA LEU A 136 -22.61 -42.24 57.26
C LEU A 136 -23.07 -42.26 58.73
N GLN A 137 -23.82 -41.24 59.18
CA GLN A 137 -24.42 -41.22 60.51
C GLN A 137 -25.62 -42.16 60.64
N HIS A 138 -26.30 -42.50 59.53
CA HIS A 138 -27.36 -43.51 59.48
C HIS A 138 -26.85 -44.94 59.19
N THR A 139 -25.63 -45.07 58.62
CA THR A 139 -25.06 -46.34 58.15
C THR A 139 -23.70 -46.62 58.79
N ALA A 140 -23.66 -46.69 60.12
CA ALA A 140 -22.56 -47.37 60.81
C ALA A 140 -22.95 -48.83 61.09
N PRO A 141 -22.51 -49.78 60.23
CA PRO A 141 -21.63 -50.87 60.68
C PRO A 141 -20.51 -51.22 59.66
N PRO A 142 -19.52 -52.09 59.97
CA PRO A 142 -18.19 -52.08 59.33
C PRO A 142 -17.94 -53.08 58.18
N ALA A 143 -17.00 -52.68 57.30
CA ALA A 143 -15.98 -53.48 56.56
C ALA A 143 -16.28 -54.18 55.20
N ALA A 144 -15.26 -54.10 54.31
CA ALA A 144 -14.91 -54.95 53.14
C ALA A 144 -15.68 -54.66 51.81
N VAL A 145 -15.16 -54.67 50.57
CA VAL A 145 -14.06 -55.32 49.81
C VAL A 145 -13.87 -54.52 48.48
N ALA A 146 -12.68 -54.11 48.02
CA ALA A 146 -11.66 -54.83 47.21
C ALA A 146 -12.09 -55.40 45.82
N SER A 147 -11.72 -54.65 44.76
CA SER A 147 -10.97 -55.03 43.53
C SER A 147 -11.36 -56.20 42.59
N SER A 148 -11.30 -55.95 41.27
CA SER A 148 -10.78 -56.86 40.19
C SER A 148 -10.80 -56.11 38.82
N SER A 149 -9.68 -55.81 38.14
CA SER A 149 -8.71 -56.63 37.37
C SER A 149 -9.22 -57.07 35.98
N THR A 150 -8.85 -56.42 34.86
CA THR A 150 -7.71 -56.63 33.92
C THR A 150 -7.69 -57.88 33.00
N ALA A 151 -7.56 -57.57 31.69
CA ALA A 151 -6.81 -58.23 30.62
C ALA A 151 -7.38 -59.48 29.89
N THR A 152 -7.33 -59.50 28.54
CA THR A 152 -6.26 -60.17 27.74
C THR A 152 -6.68 -60.28 26.25
N ALA A 153 -5.71 -60.11 25.34
CA ALA A 153 -5.82 -60.05 23.87
C ALA A 153 -5.87 -61.41 23.15
N ALA A 154 -6.41 -61.45 21.92
CA ALA A 154 -6.10 -62.48 20.91
C ALA A 154 -6.35 -62.02 19.45
N LEU A 155 -5.22 -61.80 18.76
CA LEU A 155 -4.85 -61.85 17.34
C LEU A 155 -5.88 -62.25 16.23
N GLY A 156 -5.94 -61.46 15.16
CA GLY A 156 -6.48 -61.87 13.84
C GLY A 156 -6.30 -60.81 12.74
N THR A 157 -5.50 -61.10 11.71
CA THR A 157 -5.45 -60.47 10.37
C THR A 157 -5.34 -61.66 9.39
N PRO A 158 -5.94 -61.69 8.17
CA PRO A 158 -5.94 -60.57 7.21
C PRO A 158 -7.13 -60.45 6.23
N THR A 159 -7.02 -59.39 5.42
CA THR A 159 -7.49 -59.20 4.04
C THR A 159 -8.74 -58.33 3.81
N SER A 160 -8.51 -57.33 2.96
CA SER A 160 -9.44 -56.35 2.43
C SER A 160 -10.51 -56.97 1.54
N GLY A 161 -11.73 -56.42 1.59
CA GLY A 161 -12.77 -56.65 0.59
C GLY A 161 -14.17 -56.74 1.18
N ASP A 162 -14.82 -55.58 1.24
CA ASP A 162 -16.27 -55.37 1.03
C ASP A 162 -17.31 -55.97 1.99
N ASP A 163 -18.25 -55.08 2.32
CA ASP A 163 -19.60 -55.25 2.87
C ASP A 163 -19.88 -56.12 4.11
N GLY A 164 -20.29 -55.40 5.17
CA GLY A 164 -21.43 -55.81 5.98
C GLY A 164 -21.13 -56.53 7.30
N ALA A 165 -21.63 -55.91 8.38
CA ALA A 165 -21.90 -56.46 9.71
C ALA A 165 -20.82 -56.28 10.80
N THR A 166 -21.15 -55.35 11.72
CA THR A 166 -20.96 -55.43 13.18
C THR A 166 -19.77 -56.24 13.70
N ASP A 167 -18.70 -55.55 14.04
CA ASP A 167 -17.77 -56.00 15.08
C ASP A 167 -17.68 -54.92 16.18
N SER A 168 -18.15 -55.30 17.37
CA SER A 168 -18.16 -54.47 18.57
C SER A 168 -16.81 -54.58 19.29
N GLY A 169 -15.74 -54.21 18.59
CA GLY A 169 -14.42 -53.95 19.16
C GLY A 169 -14.19 -52.45 19.18
N ILE A 170 -13.72 -51.90 20.30
CA ILE A 170 -13.41 -50.47 20.43
C ILE A 170 -12.50 -50.07 19.27
N SER A 171 -13.06 -49.33 18.32
CA SER A 171 -12.31 -48.76 17.20
C SER A 171 -11.20 -47.88 17.79
N ALA A 172 -9.98 -48.02 17.29
CA ALA A 172 -8.87 -47.15 17.67
C ALA A 172 -9.32 -45.67 17.56
N PRO A 173 -8.86 -44.77 18.45
CA PRO A 173 -9.22 -43.36 18.37
C PRO A 173 -9.02 -42.86 16.95
N ARG A 174 -10.11 -42.40 16.35
CA ARG A 174 -10.12 -42.00 14.95
C ARG A 174 -9.15 -40.84 14.77
N ASP A 175 -8.11 -41.06 13.98
CA ASP A 175 -7.11 -40.03 13.67
C ASP A 175 -7.70 -39.08 12.64
N TYR A 176 -8.12 -37.89 13.07
CA TYR A 176 -8.70 -36.86 12.21
C TYR A 176 -7.64 -36.02 11.47
N ALA A 177 -6.35 -36.38 11.60
CA ALA A 177 -5.24 -35.73 10.92
C ALA A 177 -4.76 -36.50 9.68
N ASP A 178 -5.38 -37.64 9.34
CA ASP A 178 -5.20 -38.22 8.02
C ASP A 178 -5.82 -37.26 6.99
N GLY A 179 -4.99 -36.57 6.22
CA GLY A 179 -5.43 -35.56 5.24
C GLY A 179 -6.33 -36.12 4.12
N ASN A 180 -6.81 -37.36 4.26
CA ASN A 180 -7.53 -38.12 3.27
C ASN A 180 -9.07 -38.01 3.41
N SER A 181 -9.62 -37.56 4.55
CA SER A 181 -11.10 -37.48 4.68
C SER A 181 -11.66 -36.52 5.75
N GLY A 182 -11.01 -35.38 5.99
CA GLY A 182 -11.50 -34.36 6.93
C GLY A 182 -12.17 -33.16 6.25
N THR A 183 -13.01 -32.40 6.97
CA THR A 183 -13.62 -31.12 6.51
C THR A 183 -12.59 -30.00 6.26
N LEU A 184 -11.30 -30.31 6.38
CA LEU A 184 -10.16 -29.44 6.12
C LEU A 184 -9.30 -29.97 4.97
N SER A 185 -9.67 -31.06 4.30
CA SER A 185 -8.98 -31.42 3.05
C SER A 185 -9.26 -30.34 2.02
N GLU A 186 -8.21 -29.92 1.33
CA GLU A 186 -8.22 -28.88 0.30
C GLU A 186 -9.16 -29.19 -0.89
N ASP A 187 -9.65 -30.42 -0.98
CA ASP A 187 -10.67 -30.87 -1.94
C ASP A 187 -12.12 -30.60 -1.46
N PHE A 188 -12.33 -30.43 -0.15
CA PHE A 188 -13.62 -30.02 0.42
C PHE A 188 -13.80 -28.51 0.30
N GLY A 189 -14.24 -28.06 -0.89
CA GLY A 189 -14.78 -26.71 -1.08
C GLY A 189 -14.35 -25.99 -2.36
N LEU A 190 -13.40 -26.53 -3.11
CA LEU A 190 -12.90 -25.93 -4.35
C LEU A 190 -12.82 -26.97 -5.47
N ARG A 191 -13.98 -27.37 -6.00
CA ARG A 191 -14.01 -28.03 -7.31
C ARG A 191 -13.70 -26.97 -8.37
N ASP A 192 -12.58 -27.12 -9.06
CA ASP A 192 -12.30 -26.37 -10.28
C ASP A 192 -13.47 -26.55 -11.24
N ARG A 193 -13.97 -25.43 -11.75
CA ARG A 193 -15.25 -25.31 -12.45
C ARG A 193 -15.28 -25.97 -13.84
N ASP A 194 -14.23 -26.71 -14.20
CA ASP A 194 -13.99 -27.30 -15.52
C ASP A 194 -13.79 -28.83 -15.48
N ALA A 195 -14.04 -29.50 -14.35
CA ALA A 195 -14.19 -30.96 -14.32
C ALA A 195 -15.66 -31.35 -14.57
N ASP A 196 -15.87 -32.03 -15.69
CA ASP A 196 -17.13 -32.59 -16.20
C ASP A 196 -18.06 -33.14 -15.09
N PRO A 197 -19.33 -32.72 -14.99
CA PRO A 197 -20.26 -33.28 -14.01
C PRO A 197 -20.68 -34.68 -14.47
N GLU A 198 -20.08 -35.72 -13.89
CA GLU A 198 -20.65 -37.06 -13.93
C GLU A 198 -22.01 -37.01 -13.20
N GLU A 199 -23.10 -37.03 -13.98
CA GLU A 199 -24.47 -36.86 -13.53
C GLU A 199 -24.84 -37.86 -12.41
N PRO A 200 -25.42 -37.41 -11.28
CA PRO A 200 -26.09 -38.32 -10.37
C PRO A 200 -27.41 -38.79 -11.01
N ALA A 201 -27.49 -40.08 -11.34
CA ALA A 201 -28.70 -40.71 -11.86
C ALA A 201 -29.90 -40.50 -10.91
N PRO A 202 -31.12 -40.23 -11.43
CA PRO A 202 -32.27 -39.93 -10.58
C PRO A 202 -32.77 -41.18 -9.83
N PRO A 203 -33.28 -41.00 -8.60
CA PRO A 203 -33.81 -42.11 -7.80
C PRO A 203 -35.04 -42.73 -8.46
N ARG A 204 -35.00 -44.06 -8.65
CA ARG A 204 -36.19 -44.86 -8.99
C ARG A 204 -37.00 -45.06 -7.71
N TYR A 205 -38.22 -44.53 -7.70
CA TYR A 205 -39.25 -44.88 -6.72
C TYR A 205 -39.86 -46.25 -7.03
#